data_AF-A0A2H5YFX5-F1
#
_entry.id   AF-A0A2H5YFX5-F1
#
_cell.length_a   1.000
_cell.length_b   1.000
_cell.length_c   1.000
_cell.angle_alpha   90.00
_cell.angle_beta   90.00
_cell.angle_gamma   90.00
#
_symmetry.space_group_name_H-M   'P 1'
#
loop_
_entity.id
_entity.type
_entity.pdbx_description
1 polymer ?
#
loop_
_entity_poly.entity_id
_entity_poly.type
_entity_poly.pdbx_seq_one_letter_code
_entity_poly.pdbx_strand_id
1 'polypeptide(L)' 'MAATYIGVQMKLPLLSHPRCPCCGGPAAHGERYLVCAVCGYRRPYA' A
#
# COMPACT_ATOMS: atom_id res chain seq x y z
N MET A 1 -22.09 35.65 2.86
CA MET A 1 -21.79 34.86 1.64
C MET A 1 -20.71 33.85 2.00
N ALA A 2 -21.04 32.56 2.07
CA ALA A 2 -20.08 31.51 2.41
C ALA A 2 -19.35 31.07 1.13
N ALA A 3 -18.03 31.30 1.08
CA ALA A 3 -17.20 30.88 -0.04
C ALA A 3 -17.09 29.35 -0.04
N THR A 4 -17.71 28.70 -1.03
CA THR A 4 -17.64 27.26 -1.21
C THR A 4 -16.32 26.93 -1.91
N TYR A 5 -15.32 26.51 -1.14
CA TYR A 5 -14.05 26.04 -1.71
C TYR A 5 -14.27 24.65 -2.30
N ILE A 6 -14.34 24.58 -3.64
CA ILE A 6 -14.25 23.34 -4.41
C ILE A 6 -12.82 22.81 -4.32
N GLY A 7 -12.53 22.10 -3.22
CA GLY A 7 -11.29 21.36 -3.07
C GLY A 7 -11.29 20.18 -4.03
N VAL A 8 -10.61 20.32 -5.18
CA VAL A 8 -10.28 19.18 -6.03
C VAL A 8 -9.28 18.32 -5.25
N GLN A 9 -9.77 17.25 -4.62
CA GLN A 9 -8.88 16.23 -4.04
C GLN A 9 -8.08 15.61 -5.20
N MET A 10 -6.87 16.12 -5.41
CA MET A 10 -5.87 15.43 -6.22
C MET A 10 -5.62 14.10 -5.53
N LYS A 11 -6.18 13.04 -6.11
CA LYS A 11 -5.90 11.66 -5.72
C LYS A 11 -4.42 11.47 -6.00
N LEU A 12 -3.56 11.72 -5.01
CA LEU A 12 -2.17 11.31 -5.09
C LEU A 12 -2.21 9.85 -5.55
N PRO A 13 -1.41 9.46 -6.55
CA PRO A 13 -1.14 8.05 -6.75
C PRO A 13 -0.45 7.60 -5.47
N LEU A 14 -1.26 7.19 -4.49
CA LEU A 14 -0.82 6.45 -3.34
C LEU A 14 -0.19 5.23 -3.97
N LEU A 15 1.13 5.27 -4.11
CA LEU A 15 1.92 4.12 -4.48
C LEU A 15 1.53 3.10 -3.43
N SER A 16 0.62 2.19 -3.81
CA SER A 16 -0.02 1.23 -2.92
C SER A 16 1.08 0.30 -2.47
N HIS A 17 1.84 0.72 -1.46
CA HIS A 17 2.89 -0.10 -0.91
C HIS A 17 2.20 -1.37 -0.44
N PRO A 18 2.61 -2.53 -0.97
CA PRO A 18 1.96 -3.76 -0.67
C PRO A 18 2.04 -3.96 0.85
N ARG A 19 0.88 -4.09 1.47
CA ARG A 19 0.79 -4.40 2.89
C ARG A 19 0.65 -5.89 3.04
N CYS A 20 1.27 -6.41 4.09
CA CYS A 20 1.12 -7.81 4.43
C CYS A 20 -0.35 -8.10 4.80
N PRO A 21 -1.00 -9.10 4.18
CA PRO A 21 -2.38 -9.44 4.50
C PRO A 21 -2.55 -9.98 5.92
N CYS A 22 -1.49 -10.53 6.54
CA CYS A 22 -1.55 -11.09 7.89
C CYS A 22 -1.48 -10.03 8.99
N CYS A 23 -0.53 -9.10 8.93
CA CYS A 23 -0.24 -8.17 10.02
C CYS A 23 -0.41 -6.69 9.63
N GLY A 24 -0.73 -6.38 8.37
CA GLY A 24 -0.82 -5.02 7.85
C GLY A 24 0.53 -4.28 7.73
N GLY A 25 1.62 -4.92 8.16
CA GLY A 25 2.98 -4.38 8.09
C GLY A 25 3.50 -4.24 6.65
N PRO A 26 4.68 -3.62 6.47
CA PRO A 26 5.27 -3.44 5.15
C PRO A 26 5.57 -4.80 4.53
N ALA A 27 5.13 -4.99 3.29
CA ALA A 27 5.57 -6.11 2.46
C ALA A 27 6.51 -5.59 1.37
N ALA A 28 7.66 -6.25 1.25
CA ALA A 28 8.66 -5.98 0.24
C ALA A 28 8.43 -6.88 -0.97
N HIS A 29 8.59 -6.32 -2.17
CA HIS A 29 8.67 -7.08 -3.41
C HIS A 29 10.09 -7.64 -3.57
N GLY A 30 10.23 -8.96 -3.51
CA GLY A 30 11.40 -9.66 -4.04
C GLY A 30 11.18 -10.05 -5.50
N GLU A 31 12.19 -10.60 -6.16
CA GLU A 31 12.12 -10.96 -7.59
C GLU A 31 11.05 -12.01 -7.91
N ARG A 32 10.72 -12.88 -6.95
CA ARG A 32 9.77 -14.01 -7.13
C ARG A 32 8.72 -14.12 -6.03
N TYR A 33 8.86 -13.34 -4.96
CA TYR A 33 8.03 -13.45 -3.77
C TYR A 33 7.75 -12.07 -3.16
N LEU A 34 6.54 -11.89 -2.67
CA LEU A 34 6.17 -10.84 -1.74
C LEU A 34 6.47 -11.33 -0.32
N VAL A 35 7.30 -10.60 0.43
CA VAL A 35 7.72 -10.99 1.78
C VAL A 35 7.40 -9.89 2.78
N CYS A 36 6.84 -10.25 3.92
CA CYS A 36 6.69 -9.35 5.07
C CYS A 36 7.81 -9.56 6.07
N ALA A 37 8.59 -8.51 6.33
CA ALA A 37 9.68 -8.53 7.32
C ALA A 37 9.18 -8.61 8.78
N VAL A 38 7.89 -8.34 9.04
CA VAL A 38 7.34 -8.30 10.40
C VAL A 38 6.90 -9.68 10.87
N CYS A 39 6.04 -10.36 10.11
CA CYS A 39 5.47 -11.65 10.50
C CYS A 39 5.98 -12.84 9.68
N GLY A 40 6.91 -12.62 8.75
CA GLY A 40 7.47 -13.67 7.90
C GLY A 40 6.54 -14.20 6.81
N TYR A 41 5.42 -13.52 6.54
CA TYR A 41 4.50 -13.91 5.46
C TYR A 41 5.22 -13.87 4.11
N ARG A 42 5.05 -14.93 3.30
CA ARG A 42 5.62 -15.03 1.95
C ARG A 42 4.56 -15.48 0.96
N ARG A 43 4.47 -14.83 -0.19
CA ARG A 43 3.57 -15.22 -1.29
C ARG A 43 4.31 -15.15 -2.62
N PRO A 44 4.34 -16.21 -3.44
CA PRO A 44 4.91 -16.15 -4.79
C PRO A 44 4.07 -15.24 -5.70
N TYR A 45 4.74 -14.54 -6.63
CA TYR A 45 4.05 -13.94 -7.78
C TYR A 45 3.76 -15.09 -8.75
N ALA A 46 2.48 -15.45 -8.86
CA ALA A 46 2.02 -16.48 -9.80
C ALA A 46 2.22 -16.02 -11.24
#